data_AF-A0A010Q9M4-F1
#
_entry.id   AF-A0A010Q9M4-F1
#
_cell.length_a   1.000
_cell.length_b   1.000
_cell.length_c   1.000
_cell.angle_alpha   90.00
_cell.angle_beta   90.00
_cell.angle_gamma   90.00
#
_symmetry.space_group_name_H-M   'P 1'
#
loop_
_entity.id
_entity.type
_entity.pdbx_description
1 polymer ?
#
loop_
_entity_poly.entity_id
_entity_poly.type
_entity_poly.pdbx_seq_one_letter_code
_entity_poly.pdbx_strand_id
1 'polypeptide(L)'
;MTPRYSAYASLFCVFLQTCLAQNNSIVSIPYELTYLLPPPFHGNLFHSFVNGTNTSDASTNELLQSAIKAPFISYDDEFLALLGQNPAIELIEERPGNFAGEAGVWISDRNEVWYTTWINDGPTHVEILNLNNNSIRNLTSSTPLENPNGGFYHQGIMYFTCLRDDSRNWSGGIVSVDPETGHVETVLNSYFGLKFDNIDDVAWVTQPGTNNSYMFITILPFAEGSTTTDRLPQGLWRWDPQNKVLLPAISRTEFPVANGVRTSRDQKTLWVTDFGGEERGRIWGLPAQVGAPAIYRYDLNEDMWPVNKRIFGVSRMHAPDGIRIDDKGRVWTGEGEGVVVRSSQGKVIGAFNG
;
A
#
# COMPACT_ATOMS: atom_id res chain seq x y z
N MET A 1 -32.81 -2.23 -19.19
CA MET A 1 -31.53 -1.64 -19.64
C MET A 1 -30.44 -2.31 -18.84
N THR A 2 -29.82 -3.33 -19.41
CA THR A 2 -28.69 -4.07 -18.85
C THR A 2 -27.44 -3.18 -18.93
N PRO A 3 -26.74 -2.87 -17.82
CA PRO A 3 -25.47 -2.19 -17.95
C PRO A 3 -24.48 -3.18 -18.55
N ARG A 4 -23.93 -2.80 -19.71
CA ARG A 4 -22.82 -3.49 -20.35
C ARG A 4 -21.63 -3.37 -19.41
N TYR A 5 -21.24 -4.48 -18.79
CA TYR A 5 -19.90 -4.64 -18.24
C TYR A 5 -18.93 -4.61 -19.42
N SER A 6 -18.50 -3.41 -19.81
CA SER A 6 -17.33 -3.24 -20.65
C SER A 6 -16.14 -3.65 -19.80
N ALA A 7 -15.72 -4.90 -19.96
CA ALA A 7 -14.46 -5.40 -19.45
C ALA A 7 -13.34 -4.51 -20.01
N TYR A 8 -12.91 -3.53 -19.23
CA TYR A 8 -11.61 -2.93 -19.45
C TYR A 8 -10.61 -4.01 -19.03
N ALA A 9 -10.03 -4.65 -20.04
CA ALA A 9 -8.86 -5.49 -19.89
C ALA A 9 -7.74 -4.60 -19.35
N SER A 10 -7.66 -4.49 -18.03
CA SER A 10 -6.46 -4.04 -17.36
C SER A 10 -5.37 -5.03 -17.74
N LEU A 11 -4.27 -4.53 -18.30
CA LEU A 11 -3.07 -5.29 -18.56
C LEU A 11 -2.53 -5.74 -17.20
N PHE A 12 -3.01 -6.87 -16.70
CA PHE A 12 -2.47 -7.47 -15.50
C PHE A 12 -1.10 -8.03 -15.86
N CYS A 13 -0.07 -7.58 -15.16
CA CYS A 13 1.16 -8.34 -15.04
C CYS A 13 0.80 -9.65 -14.34
N VAL A 14 0.41 -10.62 -15.15
CA VAL A 14 0.42 -12.02 -14.78
C VAL A 14 1.89 -12.36 -14.54
N PHE A 15 2.32 -12.38 -13.29
CA PHE A 15 3.53 -13.10 -12.92
C PHE A 15 3.23 -14.60 -12.96
N LEU A 16 3.03 -15.12 -14.18
CA LEU A 16 3.30 -16.53 -14.46
C LEU A 16 4.82 -16.67 -14.53
N GLN A 17 5.49 -16.54 -13.38
CA GLN A 17 6.80 -17.15 -13.25
C GLN A 17 6.54 -18.64 -13.05
N THR A 18 6.63 -19.38 -14.14
CA THR A 18 6.90 -20.81 -14.06
C THR A 18 8.10 -21.00 -13.13
N CYS A 19 7.96 -21.90 -12.14
CA CYS A 19 8.99 -22.30 -11.19
C CYS A 19 10.26 -22.78 -11.92
N LEU A 20 11.06 -21.83 -12.38
CA LEU A 20 12.46 -21.98 -12.72
C LEU A 20 13.22 -21.51 -11.49
N ALA A 21 14.20 -22.29 -11.04
CA ALA A 21 15.03 -22.00 -9.88
C ALA A 21 15.32 -20.49 -9.79
N GLN A 22 14.71 -19.82 -8.81
CA GLN A 22 14.93 -18.39 -8.60
C GLN A 22 16.40 -18.21 -8.30
N ASN A 23 17.08 -17.52 -9.21
CA ASN A 23 18.45 -17.11 -9.00
C ASN A 23 18.41 -16.09 -7.87
N ASN A 24 18.90 -16.40 -6.67
CA ASN A 24 19.05 -15.44 -5.56
C ASN A 24 20.10 -14.35 -5.85
N SER A 25 20.34 -14.05 -7.13
CA SER A 25 21.29 -13.07 -7.60
C SER A 25 20.78 -11.67 -7.30
N ILE A 26 21.63 -10.88 -6.67
CA ILE A 26 21.48 -9.44 -6.59
C ILE A 26 22.12 -8.85 -7.85
N VAL A 27 21.41 -7.97 -8.55
CA VAL A 27 22.01 -7.16 -9.62
C VAL A 27 22.17 -5.72 -9.12
N SER A 28 23.40 -5.23 -9.11
CA SER A 28 23.71 -3.86 -8.69
C SER A 28 23.84 -2.95 -9.90
N ILE A 29 22.98 -1.95 -9.99
CA ILE A 29 22.96 -0.95 -11.05
C ILE A 29 23.53 0.35 -10.48
N PRO A 30 24.56 0.96 -11.10
CA PRO A 30 25.07 2.26 -10.65
C PRO A 30 23.94 3.28 -10.53
N TYR A 31 23.86 3.95 -9.37
CA TYR A 31 22.78 4.92 -9.09
C TYR A 31 22.68 6.01 -10.15
N GLU A 32 23.81 6.40 -10.75
CA GLU A 32 23.86 7.42 -11.81
C GLU A 32 22.98 7.06 -13.01
N LEU A 33 22.82 5.77 -13.34
CA LEU A 33 21.95 5.33 -14.44
C LEU A 33 20.46 5.58 -14.18
N THR A 34 20.06 5.92 -12.95
CA THR A 34 18.67 6.32 -12.64
C THR A 34 18.34 7.73 -13.14
N TYR A 35 19.34 8.58 -13.37
CA TYR A 35 19.15 9.97 -13.85
C TYR A 35 20.06 10.37 -15.02
N LEU A 36 21.04 9.54 -15.40
CA LEU A 36 22.01 9.79 -16.46
C LEU A 36 22.26 8.52 -17.27
N LEU A 37 21.39 8.26 -18.25
CA LEU A 37 21.53 7.15 -19.19
C LEU A 37 22.37 7.55 -20.43
N PRO A 38 23.15 6.63 -21.02
CA PRO A 38 23.83 6.87 -22.30
C PRO A 38 22.84 7.23 -23.43
N PRO A 39 23.01 8.38 -24.11
CA PRO A 39 22.10 8.80 -25.17
C PRO A 39 22.45 8.19 -26.55
N PRO A 40 21.47 8.03 -27.46
CA PRO A 40 20.03 8.13 -27.19
C PRO A 40 19.55 7.01 -26.27
N PHE A 41 18.52 7.31 -25.47
CA PHE A 41 17.81 6.32 -24.68
C PHE A 41 16.31 6.47 -24.85
N HIS A 42 15.59 5.38 -24.64
CA HIS A 42 14.14 5.31 -24.66
C HIS A 42 13.66 4.64 -23.37
N GLY A 43 12.63 5.21 -22.77
CA GLY A 43 11.95 4.64 -21.61
C GLY A 43 10.49 4.35 -21.93
N ASN A 44 9.98 3.25 -21.40
CA ASN A 44 8.57 2.93 -21.39
C ASN A 44 8.12 2.79 -19.93
N LEU A 45 7.23 3.69 -19.54
CA LEU A 45 6.77 3.79 -18.18
C LEU A 45 5.59 2.81 -17.86
N PHE A 46 5.22 1.92 -18.78
CA PHE A 46 4.35 0.74 -18.54
C PHE A 46 5.15 -0.52 -18.20
N HIS A 47 6.48 -0.40 -18.14
CA HIS A 47 7.40 -1.44 -17.73
C HIS A 47 8.30 -0.90 -16.63
N SER A 48 8.89 -1.81 -15.85
CA SER A 48 9.89 -1.44 -14.84
C SER A 48 11.10 -0.76 -15.50
N PHE A 49 11.93 -0.07 -14.72
CA PHE A 49 13.14 0.57 -15.18
C PHE A 49 14.03 -0.36 -16.00
N VAL A 50 14.19 -1.59 -15.52
CA VAL A 50 15.10 -2.58 -16.12
C VAL A 50 14.52 -3.27 -17.36
N ASN A 51 13.19 -3.33 -17.48
CA ASN A 51 12.51 -3.93 -18.63
C ASN A 51 12.04 -2.90 -19.68
N GLY A 52 11.84 -1.66 -19.26
CA GLY A 52 11.30 -0.57 -20.07
C GLY A 52 12.34 0.40 -20.62
N THR A 53 13.63 0.24 -20.28
CA THR A 53 14.68 1.18 -20.69
C THR A 53 15.62 0.54 -21.69
N ASN A 54 15.91 1.25 -22.78
CA ASN A 54 16.94 0.88 -23.75
C ASN A 54 17.82 2.08 -24.06
N THR A 55 19.11 1.85 -24.20
CA THR A 55 20.14 2.89 -24.46
C THR A 55 20.94 2.56 -25.72
N SER A 56 21.81 3.48 -26.14
CA SER A 56 22.79 3.23 -27.21
C SER A 56 23.99 2.39 -26.76
N ASP A 57 24.19 2.23 -25.46
CA ASP A 57 25.32 1.51 -24.88
C ASP A 57 24.96 0.05 -24.59
N ALA A 58 25.66 -0.87 -25.26
CA ALA A 58 25.39 -2.30 -25.14
C ALA A 58 25.60 -2.82 -23.70
N SER A 59 26.62 -2.33 -23.00
CA SER A 59 26.94 -2.79 -21.64
C SER A 59 25.86 -2.41 -20.63
N THR A 60 25.31 -1.20 -20.75
CA THR A 60 24.18 -0.72 -19.95
C THR A 60 22.93 -1.58 -20.22
N ASN A 61 22.65 -1.88 -21.48
CA ASN A 61 21.49 -2.70 -21.84
C ASN A 61 21.63 -4.15 -21.33
N GLU A 62 22.82 -4.75 -21.42
CA GLU A 62 23.09 -6.08 -20.86
C GLU A 62 22.91 -6.12 -19.34
N LEU A 63 23.38 -5.08 -18.63
CA LEU A 63 23.17 -4.93 -17.19
C LEU A 63 21.68 -4.86 -16.84
N LEU A 64 20.91 -3.99 -17.51
CA LEU A 64 19.47 -3.88 -17.27
C LEU A 64 18.74 -5.20 -17.59
N GLN A 65 19.08 -5.87 -18.68
CA GLN A 65 18.52 -7.18 -19.04
C GLN A 65 18.79 -8.24 -17.97
N SER A 66 19.99 -8.26 -17.38
CA SER A 66 20.31 -9.19 -16.28
C SER A 66 19.46 -8.95 -15.03
N ALA A 67 19.06 -7.70 -14.79
CA ALA A 67 18.24 -7.32 -13.63
C ALA A 67 16.76 -7.72 -13.78
N ILE A 68 16.25 -7.93 -15.00
CA ILE A 68 14.83 -8.24 -15.26
C ILE A 68 14.35 -9.45 -14.44
N LYS A 69 15.19 -10.47 -14.29
CA LYS A 69 14.85 -11.71 -13.56
C LYS A 69 15.52 -11.82 -12.19
N ALA A 70 16.25 -10.78 -11.77
CA ALA A 70 16.87 -10.78 -10.46
C ALA A 70 15.82 -10.44 -9.40
N PRO A 71 15.68 -11.22 -8.31
CA PRO A 71 14.75 -10.92 -7.21
C PRO A 71 15.12 -9.63 -6.46
N PHE A 72 16.40 -9.24 -6.50
CA PHE A 72 16.91 -8.06 -5.83
C PHE A 72 17.65 -7.18 -6.82
N ILE A 73 17.24 -5.91 -6.90
CA ILE A 73 17.93 -4.88 -7.67
C ILE A 73 18.46 -3.85 -6.68
N SER A 74 19.78 -3.70 -6.64
CA SER A 74 20.44 -2.71 -5.80
C SER A 74 20.83 -1.48 -6.61
N TYR A 75 20.64 -0.30 -6.02
CA TYR A 75 21.18 0.96 -6.52
C TYR A 75 22.16 1.62 -5.54
N ASP A 76 22.31 1.06 -4.34
CA ASP A 76 23.10 1.63 -3.25
C ASP A 76 23.59 0.56 -2.27
N ASP A 77 24.75 0.77 -1.67
CA ASP A 77 25.32 -0.11 -0.64
C ASP A 77 24.42 -0.22 0.61
N GLU A 78 23.61 0.79 0.90
CA GLU A 78 22.60 0.74 1.98
C GLU A 78 21.58 -0.40 1.75
N PHE A 79 21.22 -0.67 0.50
CA PHE A 79 20.32 -1.77 0.15
C PHE A 79 21.03 -3.13 0.23
N LEU A 80 22.29 -3.21 -0.19
CA LEU A 80 23.09 -4.42 0.00
C LEU A 80 23.25 -4.77 1.50
N ALA A 81 23.50 -3.75 2.33
CA ALA A 81 23.58 -3.92 3.78
C ALA A 81 22.24 -4.34 4.40
N LEU A 82 21.10 -3.87 3.85
CA LEU A 82 19.76 -4.31 4.24
C LEU A 82 19.53 -5.79 3.95
N LEU A 83 19.92 -6.26 2.76
CA LEU A 83 19.75 -7.65 2.33
C LEU A 83 20.61 -8.62 3.14
N GLY A 84 21.78 -8.18 3.60
CA GLY A 84 22.75 -9.02 4.29
C GLY A 84 23.57 -9.89 3.32
N GLN A 85 24.26 -10.89 3.86
CA GLN A 85 25.26 -11.65 3.09
C GLN A 85 24.66 -12.68 2.12
N ASN A 86 23.54 -13.29 2.48
CA ASN A 86 22.92 -14.38 1.73
C ASN A 86 21.40 -14.17 1.64
N PRO A 87 20.93 -13.11 0.96
CA PRO A 87 19.50 -12.88 0.83
C PRO A 87 18.86 -14.00 0.01
N ALA A 88 17.66 -14.40 0.42
CA ALA A 88 16.85 -15.39 -0.26
C ALA A 88 15.40 -14.94 -0.23
N ILE A 89 14.67 -15.27 -1.31
CA ILE A 89 13.22 -15.18 -1.34
C ILE A 89 12.68 -16.61 -1.24
N GLU A 90 11.68 -16.80 -0.39
CA GLU A 90 10.97 -18.06 -0.26
C GLU A 90 9.53 -17.86 -0.71
N LEU A 91 9.09 -18.69 -1.67
CA LEU A 91 7.69 -18.78 -2.05
C LEU A 91 6.93 -19.54 -0.97
N ILE A 92 6.02 -18.86 -0.28
CA ILE A 92 5.22 -19.46 0.79
C ILE A 92 4.03 -20.26 0.23
N GLU A 93 3.31 -19.67 -0.73
CA GLU A 93 2.15 -20.31 -1.36
C GLU A 93 2.00 -19.83 -2.80
N GLU A 94 1.51 -20.73 -3.66
CA GLU A 94 1.10 -20.42 -5.03
C GLU A 94 -0.33 -20.93 -5.24
N ARG A 95 -1.21 -20.08 -5.76
CA ARG A 95 -2.61 -20.43 -6.07
C ARG A 95 -2.93 -20.07 -7.53
N PRO A 96 -3.90 -20.75 -8.17
CA PRO A 96 -4.31 -20.41 -9.55
C PRO A 96 -4.98 -19.03 -9.71
N GLY A 97 -5.49 -18.45 -8.63
CA GLY A 97 -6.17 -17.15 -8.60
C GLY A 97 -5.46 -16.15 -7.69
N ASN A 98 -5.90 -14.90 -7.72
CA ASN A 98 -5.26 -13.85 -6.92
C ASN A 98 -5.61 -14.04 -5.43
N PHE A 99 -4.63 -13.85 -4.57
CA PHE A 99 -4.78 -13.90 -3.12
C PHE A 99 -3.74 -12.97 -2.49
N ALA A 100 -3.85 -12.74 -1.18
CA ALA A 100 -2.97 -11.83 -0.43
C ALA A 100 -2.88 -10.42 -1.06
N GLY A 101 -4.01 -9.71 -1.06
CA GLY A 101 -4.11 -8.41 -1.72
C GLY A 101 -3.63 -7.25 -0.88
N GLU A 102 -4.01 -7.21 0.40
CA GLU A 102 -3.94 -5.99 1.20
C GLU A 102 -3.61 -6.24 2.68
N ALA A 103 -3.44 -5.14 3.44
CA ALA A 103 -3.18 -5.05 4.88
C ALA A 103 -1.85 -5.61 5.39
N GLY A 104 -1.41 -6.81 4.98
CA GLY A 104 -0.15 -7.45 5.38
C GLY A 104 0.40 -7.02 6.76
N VAL A 105 -0.30 -7.37 7.84
CA VAL A 105 -0.01 -6.89 9.20
C VAL A 105 0.63 -8.00 10.03
N TRP A 106 1.84 -7.76 10.53
CA TRP A 106 2.51 -8.67 11.45
C TRP A 106 2.07 -8.45 12.90
N ILE A 107 1.63 -9.52 13.57
CA ILE A 107 1.34 -9.57 14.99
C ILE A 107 2.46 -10.35 15.69
N SER A 108 3.42 -9.62 16.25
CA SER A 108 4.67 -10.19 16.79
C SER A 108 4.44 -11.27 17.84
N ASP A 109 3.51 -11.04 18.77
CA ASP A 109 3.31 -11.91 19.93
C ASP A 109 2.68 -13.26 19.56
N ARG A 110 2.13 -13.35 18.34
CA ARG A 110 1.54 -14.57 17.77
C ARG A 110 2.41 -15.17 16.67
N ASN A 111 3.41 -14.42 16.19
CA ASN A 111 4.19 -14.71 15.01
C ASN A 111 3.31 -15.03 13.79
N GLU A 112 2.30 -14.17 13.56
CA GLU A 112 1.31 -14.31 12.48
C GLU A 112 1.32 -13.07 11.59
N VAL A 113 1.06 -13.24 10.28
CA VAL A 113 0.75 -12.16 9.35
C VAL A 113 -0.70 -12.26 8.94
N TRP A 114 -1.46 -11.21 9.22
CA TRP A 114 -2.88 -11.11 8.88
C TRP A 114 -3.01 -10.23 7.64
N TYR A 115 -3.70 -10.73 6.62
CA TYR A 115 -3.86 -10.03 5.35
C TYR A 115 -5.27 -10.26 4.80
N THR A 116 -5.69 -9.39 3.89
CA THR A 116 -6.99 -9.49 3.22
C THR A 116 -6.82 -10.02 1.80
N THR A 117 -7.84 -10.74 1.32
CA THR A 117 -7.80 -11.33 -0.02
C THR A 117 -8.00 -10.28 -1.12
N TRP A 118 -7.72 -10.68 -2.37
CA TRP A 118 -7.78 -9.78 -3.52
C TRP A 118 -9.20 -9.27 -3.81
N ILE A 119 -9.35 -7.95 -3.88
CA ILE A 119 -10.65 -7.27 -4.03
C ILE A 119 -11.34 -7.52 -5.40
N ASN A 120 -10.60 -7.82 -6.47
CA ASN A 120 -11.21 -8.06 -7.79
C ASN A 120 -11.92 -9.42 -7.90
N ASP A 121 -11.65 -10.35 -6.98
CA ASP A 121 -12.19 -11.71 -7.06
C ASP A 121 -13.54 -11.83 -6.31
N GLY A 122 -14.04 -10.73 -5.74
CA GLY A 122 -15.31 -10.63 -5.01
C GLY A 122 -15.15 -10.02 -3.62
N PRO A 123 -16.14 -10.22 -2.72
CA PRO A 123 -16.00 -9.83 -1.32
C PRO A 123 -14.73 -10.38 -0.69
N THR A 124 -13.96 -9.49 -0.08
CA THR A 124 -12.72 -9.89 0.59
C THR A 124 -12.99 -10.55 1.94
N HIS A 125 -12.00 -11.25 2.46
CA HIS A 125 -11.96 -11.79 3.82
C HIS A 125 -10.54 -11.78 4.35
N VAL A 126 -10.38 -12.05 5.64
CA VAL A 126 -9.06 -12.10 6.30
C VAL A 126 -8.52 -13.53 6.31
N GLU A 127 -7.31 -13.69 5.80
CA GLU A 127 -6.48 -14.88 5.97
C GLU A 127 -5.29 -14.58 6.89
N ILE A 128 -4.79 -15.62 7.55
CA ILE A 128 -3.75 -15.52 8.57
C ILE A 128 -2.68 -16.55 8.25
N LEU A 129 -1.48 -16.07 7.95
CA LEU A 129 -0.25 -16.86 7.80
C LEU A 129 0.43 -17.02 9.16
N ASN A 130 0.65 -18.26 9.59
CA ASN A 130 1.47 -18.58 10.75
C ASN A 130 2.93 -18.73 10.33
N LEU A 131 3.80 -17.84 10.79
CA LEU A 131 5.21 -17.80 10.40
C LEU A 131 6.06 -18.92 11.03
N ASN A 132 5.51 -19.70 11.96
CA ASN A 132 6.24 -20.83 12.55
C ASN A 132 6.20 -22.08 11.66
N ASN A 133 5.17 -22.23 10.83
CA ASN A 133 4.94 -23.45 10.04
C ASN A 133 4.37 -23.20 8.64
N ASN A 134 4.30 -21.93 8.22
CA ASN A 134 3.73 -21.47 6.95
C ASN A 134 2.27 -21.91 6.70
N SER A 135 1.53 -22.31 7.74
CA SER A 135 0.11 -22.67 7.60
C SER A 135 -0.74 -21.42 7.47
N ILE A 136 -1.76 -21.50 6.60
CA ILE A 136 -2.70 -20.41 6.35
C ILE A 136 -4.11 -20.84 6.79
N ARG A 137 -4.83 -19.92 7.44
CA ARG A 137 -6.20 -20.14 7.90
C ARG A 137 -7.04 -18.87 7.75
N ASN A 138 -8.35 -19.06 7.63
CA ASN A 138 -9.29 -17.94 7.69
C ASN A 138 -9.43 -17.42 9.13
N LEU A 139 -9.70 -16.12 9.26
CA LEU A 139 -10.11 -15.54 10.52
C LEU A 139 -11.43 -16.18 10.98
N THR A 140 -11.45 -16.71 12.21
CA THR A 140 -12.68 -17.06 12.91
C THR A 140 -13.04 -15.89 13.80
N SER A 141 -14.18 -15.26 13.53
CA SER A 141 -14.62 -14.04 14.21
C SER A 141 -16.03 -14.15 14.77
N SER A 142 -16.37 -13.35 15.78
CA SER A 142 -17.71 -13.36 16.40
C SER A 142 -18.79 -12.87 15.44
N THR A 143 -18.42 -12.05 14.46
CA THR A 143 -19.26 -11.63 13.32
C THR A 143 -18.37 -11.55 12.07
N PRO A 144 -18.86 -11.94 10.87
CA PRO A 144 -18.08 -11.79 9.64
C PRO A 144 -17.69 -10.34 9.37
N LEU A 145 -16.48 -10.11 8.90
CA LEU A 145 -16.05 -8.80 8.44
C LEU A 145 -16.61 -8.56 7.03
N GLU A 146 -17.27 -7.42 6.85
CA GLU A 146 -17.83 -7.00 5.56
C GLU A 146 -16.75 -6.34 4.71
N ASN A 147 -16.26 -7.04 3.69
CA ASN A 147 -15.31 -6.53 2.69
C ASN A 147 -14.06 -5.81 3.27
N PRO A 148 -13.29 -6.47 4.15
CA PRO A 148 -12.09 -5.90 4.76
C PRO A 148 -10.99 -5.59 3.74
N ASN A 149 -10.27 -4.49 3.90
CA ASN A 149 -9.21 -4.07 2.97
C ASN A 149 -7.87 -3.86 3.69
N GLY A 150 -7.54 -2.63 4.08
CA GLY A 150 -6.35 -2.30 4.86
C GLY A 150 -6.47 -2.67 6.34
N GLY A 151 -5.35 -2.61 7.06
CA GLY A 151 -5.31 -2.98 8.46
C GLY A 151 -4.10 -2.50 9.25
N PHE A 152 -4.28 -2.41 10.57
CA PHE A 152 -3.24 -1.96 11.50
C PHE A 152 -3.40 -2.61 12.87
N TYR A 153 -2.30 -3.16 13.40
CA TYR A 153 -2.23 -3.68 14.77
C TYR A 153 -1.82 -2.58 15.74
N HIS A 154 -2.66 -2.29 16.75
CA HIS A 154 -2.39 -1.25 17.74
C HIS A 154 -2.86 -1.70 19.13
N GLN A 155 -1.97 -1.65 20.11
CA GLN A 155 -2.25 -1.93 21.53
C GLN A 155 -3.04 -3.23 21.77
N GLY A 156 -2.62 -4.33 21.14
CA GLY A 156 -3.27 -5.64 21.33
C GLY A 156 -4.41 -5.94 20.37
N ILE A 157 -4.91 -4.93 19.63
CA ILE A 157 -6.11 -5.04 18.81
C ILE A 157 -5.78 -4.86 17.32
N MET A 158 -6.38 -5.68 16.48
CA MET A 158 -6.34 -5.51 15.02
C MET A 158 -7.46 -4.57 14.60
N TYR A 159 -7.15 -3.58 13.77
CA TYR A 159 -8.14 -2.71 13.14
C TYR A 159 -8.13 -3.00 11.65
N PHE A 160 -9.31 -3.24 11.06
CA PHE A 160 -9.49 -3.40 9.62
C PHE A 160 -10.36 -2.28 9.08
N THR A 161 -9.98 -1.77 7.91
CA THR A 161 -10.89 -0.98 7.08
C THR A 161 -11.85 -1.93 6.37
N CYS A 162 -13.07 -1.47 6.14
CA CYS A 162 -14.12 -2.20 5.44
C CYS A 162 -14.66 -1.33 4.32
N LEU A 163 -14.62 -1.86 3.10
CA LEU A 163 -15.07 -1.15 1.91
C LEU A 163 -16.60 -1.17 1.83
N ARG A 164 -17.18 -0.04 1.42
CA ARG A 164 -18.62 0.08 1.20
C ARG A 164 -19.06 -0.74 0.00
N ASP A 165 -20.16 -1.46 0.14
CA ASP A 165 -20.81 -2.18 -0.95
C ASP A 165 -22.33 -2.12 -0.80
N ASP A 166 -22.94 -1.16 -1.48
CA ASP A 166 -24.39 -0.95 -1.43
C ASP A 166 -25.18 -2.10 -2.05
N SER A 167 -24.60 -2.88 -2.97
CA SER A 167 -25.29 -4.03 -3.58
C SER A 167 -25.54 -5.16 -2.57
N ARG A 168 -24.74 -5.18 -1.49
CA ARG A 168 -24.82 -6.13 -0.38
C ARG A 168 -25.34 -5.49 0.91
N ASN A 169 -25.70 -4.20 0.87
CA ASN A 169 -26.08 -3.39 2.03
C ASN A 169 -24.98 -3.28 3.10
N TRP A 170 -23.71 -3.32 2.67
CA TRP A 170 -22.54 -3.14 3.53
C TRP A 170 -22.15 -1.67 3.53
N SER A 171 -22.17 -1.05 4.71
CA SER A 171 -21.98 0.40 4.84
C SER A 171 -20.50 0.81 4.76
N GLY A 172 -19.57 -0.14 4.89
CA GLY A 172 -18.15 0.14 5.09
C GLY A 172 -17.89 0.74 6.47
N GLY A 173 -16.62 1.02 6.77
CA GLY A 173 -16.22 1.56 8.06
C GLY A 173 -14.90 1.01 8.59
N ILE A 174 -14.69 1.15 9.88
CA ILE A 174 -13.59 0.53 10.62
C ILE A 174 -14.17 -0.44 11.63
N VAL A 175 -13.59 -1.63 11.69
CA VAL A 175 -13.87 -2.63 12.73
C VAL A 175 -12.59 -2.96 13.49
N SER A 176 -12.73 -3.22 14.78
CA SER A 176 -11.68 -3.82 15.59
C SER A 176 -11.92 -5.32 15.74
N VAL A 177 -10.84 -6.09 15.77
CA VAL A 177 -10.83 -7.53 16.00
C VAL A 177 -9.84 -7.82 17.11
N ASP A 178 -10.30 -8.46 18.18
CA ASP A 178 -9.43 -9.04 19.19
C ASP A 178 -8.74 -10.29 18.60
N PRO A 179 -7.40 -10.31 18.47
CA PRO A 179 -6.69 -11.46 17.91
C PRO A 179 -6.80 -12.74 18.72
N GLU A 180 -7.09 -12.66 20.02
CA GLU A 180 -7.23 -13.82 20.91
C GLU A 180 -8.62 -14.45 20.77
N THR A 181 -9.66 -13.64 20.81
CA THR A 181 -11.05 -14.11 20.88
C THR A 181 -11.77 -14.11 19.53
N GLY A 182 -11.25 -13.36 18.55
CA GLY A 182 -11.95 -13.07 17.31
C GLY A 182 -13.15 -12.13 17.49
N HIS A 183 -13.30 -11.49 18.66
CA HIS A 183 -14.40 -10.56 18.92
C HIS A 183 -14.30 -9.32 18.04
N VAL A 184 -15.38 -9.00 17.34
CA VAL A 184 -15.47 -7.88 16.40
C VAL A 184 -16.33 -6.76 16.98
N GLU A 185 -15.84 -5.53 16.89
CA GLU A 185 -16.62 -4.32 17.23
C GLU A 185 -16.55 -3.29 16.10
N THR A 186 -17.67 -2.64 15.82
CA THR A 186 -17.69 -1.48 14.92
C THR A 186 -17.08 -0.27 15.63
N VAL A 187 -16.07 0.33 15.02
CA VAL A 187 -15.38 1.52 15.54
C VAL A 187 -15.94 2.78 14.89
N LEU A 188 -16.04 2.79 13.55
CA LEU A 188 -16.57 3.91 12.76
C LEU A 188 -17.42 3.35 11.62
N ASN A 189 -18.59 3.93 11.36
CA ASN A 189 -19.41 3.58 10.19
C ASN A 189 -20.11 4.77 9.50
N SER A 190 -20.05 5.96 10.09
CA SER A 190 -20.71 7.15 9.56
C SER A 190 -20.13 8.47 10.07
N TYR A 191 -20.44 9.55 9.36
CA TYR A 191 -20.24 10.93 9.82
C TYR A 191 -21.51 11.74 9.54
N PHE A 192 -22.19 12.19 10.61
CA PHE A 192 -23.50 12.86 10.55
C PHE A 192 -24.56 12.12 9.70
N GLY A 193 -24.56 10.79 9.74
CA GLY A 193 -25.51 9.95 9.00
C GLY A 193 -25.13 9.65 7.55
N LEU A 194 -24.02 10.20 7.06
CA LEU A 194 -23.43 9.84 5.77
C LEU A 194 -22.50 8.64 5.93
N LYS A 195 -22.54 7.73 4.96
CA LYS A 195 -21.63 6.57 4.93
C LYS A 195 -20.26 7.02 4.44
N PHE A 196 -19.22 6.29 4.86
CA PHE A 196 -17.93 6.41 4.23
C PHE A 196 -17.98 5.92 2.78
N ASP A 197 -17.10 6.45 1.94
CA ASP A 197 -16.80 5.84 0.66
C ASP A 197 -15.88 4.61 0.90
N ASN A 198 -14.93 4.35 0.01
CA ASN A 198 -14.00 3.24 0.15
C ASN A 198 -12.90 3.60 1.15
N ILE A 199 -13.08 3.26 2.43
CA ILE A 199 -11.98 3.39 3.40
C ILE A 199 -10.92 2.36 3.05
N ASP A 200 -9.75 2.84 2.73
CA ASP A 200 -8.72 2.03 2.10
C ASP A 200 -7.75 1.49 3.14
N ASP A 201 -7.00 2.40 3.78
CA ASP A 201 -5.93 2.05 4.67
C ASP A 201 -6.01 2.83 6.00
N VAL A 202 -5.39 2.30 7.05
CA VAL A 202 -5.51 2.82 8.42
C VAL A 202 -4.16 2.90 9.14
N ALA A 203 -3.96 3.95 9.92
CA ALA A 203 -2.78 4.12 10.77
C ALA A 203 -3.13 4.60 12.17
N TRP A 204 -2.43 4.07 13.17
CA TRP A 204 -2.47 4.61 14.53
C TRP A 204 -1.21 5.41 14.84
N VAL A 205 -1.37 6.52 15.56
CA VAL A 205 -0.28 7.26 16.21
C VAL A 205 -0.57 7.38 17.70
N THR A 206 0.47 7.33 18.54
CA THR A 206 0.38 7.68 19.96
C THR A 206 1.20 8.92 20.26
N GLN A 207 0.56 9.94 20.81
CA GLN A 207 1.18 11.21 21.16
C GLN A 207 2.33 10.97 22.18
N PRO A 208 3.59 11.30 21.84
CA PRO A 208 4.74 11.04 22.70
C PRO A 208 4.58 11.64 24.10
N GLY A 209 4.89 10.85 25.13
CA GLY A 209 4.79 11.27 26.53
C GLY A 209 3.37 11.21 27.12
N THR A 210 2.39 10.71 26.36
CA THR A 210 1.01 10.52 26.82
C THR A 210 0.51 9.11 26.46
N ASN A 211 -0.73 8.79 26.87
CA ASN A 211 -1.46 7.60 26.43
C ASN A 211 -2.53 7.93 25.38
N ASN A 212 -2.51 9.14 24.80
CA ASN A 212 -3.47 9.54 23.78
C ASN A 212 -3.04 8.98 22.43
N SER A 213 -3.92 8.22 21.80
CA SER A 213 -3.73 7.69 20.45
C SER A 213 -4.80 8.19 19.51
N TYR A 214 -4.42 8.44 18.26
CA TYR A 214 -5.30 8.90 17.19
C TYR A 214 -5.22 7.94 16.01
N MET A 215 -6.35 7.73 15.34
CA MET A 215 -6.43 6.89 14.15
C MET A 215 -6.60 7.76 12.91
N PHE A 216 -5.81 7.51 11.89
CA PHE A 216 -5.93 8.09 10.56
C PHE A 216 -6.46 7.06 9.59
N ILE A 217 -7.37 7.49 8.73
CA ILE A 217 -7.95 6.65 7.68
C ILE A 217 -7.89 7.39 6.34
N THR A 218 -7.55 6.66 5.28
CA THR A 218 -7.65 7.16 3.91
C THR A 218 -8.97 6.72 3.29
N ILE A 219 -9.57 7.61 2.51
CA ILE A 219 -10.82 7.34 1.81
C ILE A 219 -10.58 7.53 0.32
N LEU A 220 -10.60 6.42 -0.41
CA LEU A 220 -10.47 6.37 -1.86
C LEU A 220 -11.74 6.91 -2.55
N PRO A 221 -11.61 7.44 -3.78
CA PRO A 221 -12.77 7.73 -4.60
C PRO A 221 -13.53 6.47 -4.99
N PHE A 222 -14.77 6.66 -5.45
CA PHE A 222 -15.49 5.63 -6.19
C PHE A 222 -15.18 5.71 -7.69
N ALA A 223 -14.94 4.54 -8.29
CA ALA A 223 -14.90 4.38 -9.74
C ALA A 223 -16.32 4.40 -10.32
N GLU A 224 -16.69 5.53 -10.92
CA GLU A 224 -17.91 5.79 -11.70
C GLU A 224 -19.30 5.84 -11.03
N GLY A 225 -20.05 6.89 -11.39
CA GLY A 225 -21.43 6.75 -11.86
C GLY A 225 -22.56 6.84 -10.83
N SER A 226 -22.42 6.31 -9.61
CA SER A 226 -23.49 6.46 -8.62
C SER A 226 -23.39 7.81 -7.92
N THR A 227 -24.25 8.74 -8.30
CA THR A 227 -24.55 9.95 -7.54
C THR A 227 -25.36 9.54 -6.32
N THR A 228 -24.72 8.94 -5.31
CA THR A 228 -25.39 8.73 -4.04
C THR A 228 -25.31 10.01 -3.22
N THR A 229 -26.45 10.50 -2.75
CA THR A 229 -26.57 11.72 -1.94
C THR A 229 -26.04 11.53 -0.50
N ASP A 230 -25.38 10.40 -0.22
CA ASP A 230 -25.03 9.90 1.11
C ASP A 230 -23.52 9.66 1.30
N ARG A 231 -22.68 10.39 0.56
CA ARG A 231 -21.21 10.22 0.54
C ARG A 231 -20.47 11.24 1.40
N LEU A 232 -19.28 10.85 1.85
CA LEU A 232 -18.34 11.73 2.54
C LEU A 232 -17.22 12.24 1.63
N PRO A 233 -16.66 13.42 1.92
CA PRO A 233 -15.46 13.89 1.26
C PRO A 233 -14.30 12.89 1.40
N GLN A 234 -13.71 12.51 0.27
CA GLN A 234 -12.46 11.75 0.19
C GLN A 234 -11.29 12.55 0.77
N GLY A 235 -10.21 11.83 1.10
CA GLY A 235 -9.00 12.39 1.66
C GLY A 235 -8.58 11.62 2.91
N LEU A 236 -7.92 12.32 3.83
CA LEU A 236 -7.47 11.75 5.10
C LEU A 236 -8.35 12.28 6.22
N TRP A 237 -8.85 11.36 7.04
CA TRP A 237 -9.64 11.66 8.22
C TRP A 237 -8.91 11.21 9.47
N ARG A 238 -9.21 11.87 10.59
CA ARG A 238 -8.63 11.57 11.89
C ARG A 238 -9.72 11.34 12.92
N TRP A 239 -9.65 10.21 13.60
CA TRP A 239 -10.47 9.89 14.75
C TRP A 239 -9.67 10.04 16.04
N ASP A 240 -10.25 10.78 16.97
CA ASP A 240 -9.84 10.95 18.35
C ASP A 240 -10.77 10.10 19.24
N PRO A 241 -10.33 8.92 19.71
CA PRO A 241 -11.14 8.07 20.59
C PRO A 241 -11.29 8.64 22.00
N GLN A 242 -10.41 9.53 22.44
CA GLN A 242 -10.49 10.13 23.78
C GLN A 242 -11.67 11.09 23.86
N ASN A 243 -11.78 11.98 22.88
CA ASN A 243 -12.85 12.96 22.78
C ASN A 243 -14.06 12.44 21.98
N LYS A 244 -13.93 11.28 21.34
CA LYS A 244 -14.94 10.66 20.46
C LYS A 244 -15.30 11.56 19.28
N VAL A 245 -14.26 12.13 18.66
CA VAL A 245 -14.40 13.12 17.59
C VAL A 245 -13.75 12.58 16.32
N LEU A 246 -14.49 12.63 15.22
CA LEU A 246 -13.99 12.33 13.87
C LEU A 246 -13.98 13.63 13.06
N LEU A 247 -12.84 13.96 12.46
CA LEU A 247 -12.65 15.19 11.68
C LEU A 247 -11.88 14.92 10.38
N PRO A 248 -12.18 15.65 9.30
CA PRO A 248 -11.31 15.66 8.13
C PRO A 248 -9.97 16.28 8.51
N ALA A 249 -8.87 15.63 8.14
CA ALA A 249 -7.50 16.08 8.43
C ALA A 249 -6.86 16.75 7.22
N ILE A 250 -7.02 16.15 6.03
CA ILE A 250 -6.50 16.73 4.79
C ILE A 250 -7.47 16.44 3.64
N SER A 251 -7.72 17.48 2.84
CA SER A 251 -8.64 17.45 1.71
C SER A 251 -8.07 16.68 0.52
N ARG A 252 -8.94 16.00 -0.25
CA ARG A 252 -8.61 15.39 -1.55
C ARG A 252 -7.98 16.34 -2.57
N THR A 253 -8.10 17.66 -2.40
CA THR A 253 -7.40 18.63 -3.26
C THR A 253 -5.88 18.58 -3.10
N GLU A 254 -5.39 18.03 -1.98
CA GLU A 254 -3.97 17.87 -1.70
C GLU A 254 -3.40 16.53 -2.17
N PHE A 255 -4.19 15.46 -2.13
CA PHE A 255 -3.87 14.15 -2.70
C PHE A 255 -5.16 13.55 -3.29
N PRO A 256 -5.30 13.57 -4.63
CA PRO A 256 -6.56 13.23 -5.29
C PRO A 256 -7.06 11.80 -5.05
N VAL A 257 -6.14 10.87 -4.82
CA VAL A 257 -6.42 9.44 -4.64
C VAL A 257 -5.55 8.91 -3.50
N ALA A 258 -5.89 9.28 -2.27
CA ALA A 258 -5.22 8.81 -1.06
C ALA A 258 -5.36 7.29 -0.94
N ASN A 259 -4.25 6.60 -0.69
CA ASN A 259 -4.23 5.14 -0.56
C ASN A 259 -3.54 4.75 0.76
N GLY A 260 -2.30 4.28 0.74
CA GLY A 260 -1.56 3.88 1.93
C GLY A 260 -1.33 5.00 2.95
N VAL A 261 -1.42 4.67 4.24
CA VAL A 261 -1.10 5.59 5.35
C VAL A 261 -0.27 4.90 6.43
N ARG A 262 0.79 5.57 6.92
CA ARG A 262 1.62 5.02 8.00
C ARG A 262 2.26 6.09 8.86
N THR A 263 2.42 5.79 10.15
CA THR A 263 3.16 6.63 11.10
C THR A 263 4.58 6.13 11.25
N SER A 264 5.53 7.04 11.51
CA SER A 264 6.89 6.66 11.87
C SER A 264 6.93 6.06 13.29
N ARG A 265 7.95 5.22 13.56
CA ARG A 265 8.13 4.60 14.88
C ARG A 265 8.20 5.60 16.01
N ASP A 266 8.85 6.75 15.79
CA ASP A 266 8.97 7.83 16.77
C ASP A 266 7.67 8.63 16.98
N GLN A 267 6.60 8.28 16.27
CA GLN A 267 5.26 8.87 16.34
C GLN A 267 5.21 10.35 15.94
N LYS A 268 6.21 10.86 15.22
CA LYS A 268 6.32 12.28 14.85
C LYS A 268 6.04 12.58 13.39
N THR A 269 5.92 11.55 12.56
CA THR A 269 5.77 11.70 11.11
C THR A 269 4.59 10.87 10.62
N LEU A 270 3.76 11.46 9.76
CA LEU A 270 2.73 10.76 9.01
C LEU A 270 3.11 10.68 7.54
N TRP A 271 2.94 9.51 6.97
CA TRP A 271 3.21 9.20 5.58
C TRP A 271 1.90 8.84 4.89
N VAL A 272 1.70 9.36 3.68
CA VAL A 272 0.52 9.08 2.87
C VAL A 272 0.96 8.85 1.43
N THR A 273 0.48 7.79 0.80
CA THR A 273 0.67 7.56 -0.64
C THR A 273 -0.56 8.03 -1.41
N ASP A 274 -0.32 8.48 -2.65
CA ASP A 274 -1.33 9.06 -3.53
C ASP A 274 -1.13 8.53 -4.95
N PHE A 275 -2.20 8.08 -5.59
CA PHE A 275 -2.14 7.61 -6.97
C PHE A 275 -2.22 8.75 -8.00
N GLY A 276 -2.53 10.00 -7.58
CA GLY A 276 -2.86 11.13 -8.46
C GLY A 276 -1.86 11.38 -9.60
N GLY A 277 -2.28 11.93 -10.75
CA GLY A 277 -1.37 12.34 -11.85
C GLY A 277 -1.04 11.27 -12.91
N GLU A 278 -1.64 10.09 -12.86
CA GLU A 278 -1.49 9.11 -13.94
C GLU A 278 -2.47 9.38 -15.09
N GLU A 279 -1.98 9.88 -16.24
CA GLU A 279 -2.71 9.87 -17.52
C GLU A 279 -3.04 8.44 -18.03
N ARG A 280 -2.55 7.40 -17.36
CA ARG A 280 -2.27 6.05 -17.93
C ARG A 280 -3.36 5.01 -17.70
N GLY A 281 -4.58 5.48 -17.48
CA GLY A 281 -5.69 4.62 -17.17
C GLY A 281 -6.05 4.75 -15.71
N ARG A 282 -7.34 4.59 -15.47
CA ARG A 282 -7.88 4.65 -14.14
C ARG A 282 -7.36 3.45 -13.36
N ILE A 283 -6.38 3.62 -12.46
CA ILE A 283 -6.08 2.57 -11.49
C ILE A 283 -7.41 2.31 -10.75
N TRP A 284 -7.91 1.08 -10.84
CA TRP A 284 -9.21 0.68 -10.28
C TRP A 284 -10.43 1.47 -10.79
N GLY A 285 -10.38 2.10 -11.98
CA GLY A 285 -11.50 2.93 -12.44
C GLY A 285 -11.58 4.34 -11.81
N LEU A 286 -10.59 4.71 -10.99
CA LEU A 286 -10.44 6.02 -10.35
C LEU A 286 -9.86 7.11 -11.27
N PRO A 287 -10.46 8.31 -11.33
CA PRO A 287 -10.08 9.38 -12.26
C PRO A 287 -8.91 10.23 -11.73
N ALA A 288 -7.68 9.71 -11.73
CA ALA A 288 -6.50 10.50 -11.38
C ALA A 288 -6.03 11.37 -12.57
N GLN A 289 -6.64 12.52 -12.81
CA GLN A 289 -6.24 13.44 -13.90
C GLN A 289 -5.34 14.61 -13.44
N VAL A 290 -5.04 14.69 -12.15
CA VAL A 290 -4.22 15.74 -11.51
C VAL A 290 -3.37 15.11 -10.40
N GLY A 291 -2.22 15.70 -10.07
CA GLY A 291 -1.32 15.20 -9.03
C GLY A 291 -0.04 14.54 -9.59
N ALA A 292 0.62 13.73 -8.76
CA ALA A 292 1.72 12.83 -9.13
C ALA A 292 1.63 11.55 -8.28
N PRO A 293 2.03 10.37 -8.79
CA PRO A 293 1.89 9.10 -8.07
C PRO A 293 2.95 9.08 -6.98
N ALA A 294 2.62 9.68 -5.85
CA ALA A 294 3.59 10.28 -4.95
C ALA A 294 3.47 9.75 -3.53
N ILE A 295 4.57 9.88 -2.82
CA ILE A 295 4.68 9.59 -1.40
C ILE A 295 4.85 10.94 -0.71
N TYR A 296 3.93 11.28 0.18
CA TYR A 296 3.97 12.50 0.96
C TYR A 296 4.35 12.22 2.40
N ARG A 297 5.05 13.20 3.00
CA ARG A 297 5.44 13.20 4.41
C ARG A 297 4.92 14.45 5.09
N TYR A 298 4.39 14.28 6.30
CA TYR A 298 3.92 15.34 7.19
C TYR A 298 4.63 15.21 8.53
N ASP A 299 4.94 16.35 9.15
CA ASP A 299 5.25 16.36 10.58
C ASP A 299 3.92 16.28 11.34
N LEU A 300 3.93 15.66 12.52
CA LEU A 300 2.80 15.70 13.44
C LEU A 300 3.06 16.76 14.52
N ASN A 301 2.15 17.74 14.64
CA ASN A 301 2.25 18.76 15.68
C ASN A 301 1.92 18.18 17.07
N GLU A 302 1.95 19.01 18.11
CA GLU A 302 1.71 18.56 19.50
C GLU A 302 0.37 17.86 19.68
N ASP A 303 -0.66 18.30 18.97
CA ASP A 303 -2.00 17.71 19.00
C ASP A 303 -2.17 16.53 18.04
N MET A 304 -1.09 16.07 17.39
CA MET A 304 -1.02 15.01 16.38
C MET A 304 -1.72 15.34 15.06
N TRP A 305 -1.83 16.61 14.67
CA TRP A 305 -2.32 17.00 13.33
C TRP A 305 -1.17 17.00 12.31
N PRO A 306 -1.42 16.54 11.07
CA PRO A 306 -0.43 16.62 10.00
C PRO A 306 -0.19 18.06 9.57
N VAL A 307 1.06 18.48 9.55
CA VAL A 307 1.53 19.79 9.13
C VAL A 307 2.79 19.66 8.26
N ASN A 308 3.24 20.75 7.65
CA ASN A 308 4.49 20.81 6.87
C ASN A 308 4.59 19.72 5.78
N LYS A 309 3.56 19.61 4.94
CA LYS A 309 3.53 18.68 3.80
C LYS A 309 4.79 18.79 2.94
N ARG A 310 5.38 17.65 2.59
CA ARG A 310 6.48 17.54 1.64
C ARG A 310 6.22 16.35 0.71
N ILE A 311 6.51 16.53 -0.58
CA ILE A 311 6.71 15.38 -1.45
C ILE A 311 8.03 14.71 -1.07
N PHE A 312 8.00 13.41 -0.86
CA PHE A 312 9.17 12.63 -0.47
C PHE A 312 9.70 11.78 -1.62
N GLY A 313 8.80 11.26 -2.44
CA GLY A 313 9.14 10.44 -3.59
C GLY A 313 7.98 10.33 -4.57
N VAL A 314 8.28 9.80 -5.75
CA VAL A 314 7.32 9.47 -6.81
C VAL A 314 7.61 8.03 -7.24
N SER A 315 6.56 7.26 -7.55
CA SER A 315 6.72 5.95 -8.18
C SER A 315 7.08 6.10 -9.64
N ARG A 316 7.93 5.21 -10.15
CA ARG A 316 8.27 5.20 -11.57
C ARG A 316 7.18 4.50 -12.40
N MET A 317 6.75 3.33 -11.93
CA MET A 317 5.77 2.48 -12.60
C MET A 317 4.52 2.36 -11.73
N HIS A 318 3.35 2.60 -12.33
CA HIS A 318 2.05 2.67 -11.67
C HIS A 318 2.08 3.65 -10.48
N ALA A 319 1.46 3.31 -9.36
CA ALA A 319 1.37 4.17 -8.18
C ALA A 319 1.93 3.48 -6.92
N PRO A 320 2.34 4.26 -5.91
CA PRO A 320 2.70 3.72 -4.60
C PRO A 320 1.42 3.36 -3.84
N ASP A 321 1.23 2.07 -3.57
CA ASP A 321 0.12 1.50 -2.83
C ASP A 321 0.40 1.56 -1.30
N GLY A 322 0.27 0.44 -0.59
CA GLY A 322 0.67 0.30 0.80
C GLY A 322 2.11 0.75 1.12
N ILE A 323 2.27 1.33 2.31
CA ILE A 323 3.54 1.92 2.78
C ILE A 323 3.96 1.40 4.17
N ARG A 324 5.26 1.17 4.35
CA ARG A 324 5.90 0.77 5.62
C ARG A 324 7.18 1.56 5.87
N ILE A 325 7.46 1.87 7.14
CA ILE A 325 8.65 2.60 7.58
C ILE A 325 9.42 1.71 8.54
N ASP A 326 10.71 1.48 8.27
CA ASP A 326 11.53 0.64 9.14
C ASP A 326 12.31 1.44 10.19
N ASP A 327 13.06 0.71 11.02
CA ASP A 327 13.84 1.24 12.13
C ASP A 327 14.99 2.17 11.74
N LYS A 328 15.39 2.18 10.47
CA LYS A 328 16.38 3.13 9.93
C LYS A 328 15.72 4.32 9.24
N GLY A 329 14.39 4.39 9.28
CA GLY A 329 13.60 5.42 8.62
C GLY A 329 13.52 5.21 7.11
N ARG A 330 13.88 4.03 6.59
CA ARG A 330 13.70 3.72 5.18
C ARG A 330 12.21 3.53 4.90
N VAL A 331 11.79 3.96 3.72
CA VAL A 331 10.39 3.95 3.29
C VAL A 331 10.23 2.86 2.23
N TRP A 332 9.29 1.96 2.46
CA TRP A 332 8.98 0.81 1.63
C TRP A 332 7.58 0.96 1.06
N THR A 333 7.44 0.89 -0.25
CA THR A 333 6.16 1.02 -0.94
C THR A 333 5.95 -0.12 -1.92
N GLY A 334 4.73 -0.65 -1.97
CA GLY A 334 4.29 -1.51 -3.08
C GLY A 334 4.06 -0.64 -4.31
N GLU A 335 4.77 -0.91 -5.40
CA GLU A 335 4.69 -0.16 -6.66
C GLU A 335 4.61 -1.14 -7.84
N GLY A 336 4.43 -0.64 -9.06
CA GLY A 336 4.39 -1.50 -10.25
C GLY A 336 5.69 -2.28 -10.51
N GLU A 337 6.81 -1.87 -9.90
CA GLU A 337 8.11 -2.56 -10.01
C GLU A 337 8.34 -3.63 -8.93
N GLY A 338 7.41 -3.80 -7.98
CA GLY A 338 7.57 -4.64 -6.80
C GLY A 338 7.61 -3.80 -5.52
N VAL A 339 8.44 -4.18 -4.54
CA VAL A 339 8.61 -3.41 -3.30
C VAL A 339 9.83 -2.50 -3.43
N VAL A 340 9.57 -1.19 -3.57
CA VAL A 340 10.61 -0.17 -3.75
C VAL A 340 11.04 0.38 -2.40
N VAL A 341 12.36 0.40 -2.16
CA VAL A 341 12.93 0.89 -0.90
C VAL A 341 13.64 2.21 -1.12
N ARG A 342 13.27 3.22 -0.33
CA ARG A 342 13.90 4.53 -0.28
C ARG A 342 14.63 4.70 1.05
N SER A 343 15.83 5.30 1.02
CA SER A 343 16.51 5.79 2.21
C SER A 343 15.64 6.79 2.98
N SER A 344 16.01 7.13 4.21
CA SER A 344 15.31 8.13 5.03
C SER A 344 15.25 9.54 4.42
N GLN A 345 16.04 9.79 3.36
CA GLN A 345 16.09 11.05 2.62
C GLN A 345 15.37 10.99 1.25
N GLY A 346 14.75 9.87 0.90
CA GLY A 346 13.95 9.72 -0.32
C GLY A 346 14.70 9.16 -1.54
N LYS A 347 16.02 8.94 -1.43
CA LYS A 347 16.79 8.24 -2.47
C LYS A 347 16.30 6.80 -2.61
N VAL A 348 15.89 6.36 -3.80
CA VAL A 348 15.65 4.94 -4.11
C VAL A 348 16.97 4.18 -4.01
N ILE A 349 17.06 3.23 -3.07
CA ILE A 349 18.28 2.48 -2.79
C ILE A 349 18.24 1.05 -3.37
N GLY A 350 17.05 0.53 -3.64
CA GLY A 350 16.87 -0.77 -4.27
C GLY A 350 15.40 -1.18 -4.36
N ALA A 351 15.15 -2.35 -4.94
CA ALA A 351 13.83 -2.94 -5.04
C ALA A 351 13.90 -4.46 -4.85
N PHE A 352 12.87 -5.00 -4.21
CA PHE A 352 12.50 -6.41 -4.32
C PHE A 352 11.66 -6.51 -5.58
N ASN A 353 12.27 -7.04 -6.63
CA ASN A 353 11.74 -6.99 -7.98
C ASN A 353 10.52 -7.91 -8.09
N GLY A 354 9.40 -7.31 -8.50
CA GLY A 354 8.11 -7.98 -8.65
C GLY A 354 8.09 -9.01 -9.77
#